data_AF-A0A8T7F2R0-F1
#
_entry.id   AF-A0A8T7F2R0-F1
#
_cell.length_a   1.000
_cell.length_b   1.000
_cell.length_c   1.000
_cell.angle_alpha   90.00
_cell.angle_beta   90.00
_cell.angle_gamma   90.00
#
_symmetry.space_group_name_H-M   'P 1'
#
loop_
_entity.id
_entity.type
_entity.pdbx_description
1 polymer ?
#
loop_
_entity_poly.entity_id
_entity_poly.type
_entity_poly.pdbx_seq_one_letter_code
_entity_poly.pdbx_strand_id
1 'polypeptide(L)'
;MLLPELNFWDDTRDSLHRACKVLREIRLQTLQPLPHALHHSLQVVPEGLSTGLLPFGGEVLLDFVNSHLVYRSAGSPTIDISLIGHNQATLAEATSALLTHLGHPITLPTDKLSDTEPFVISPSLAEDYADALYSIFTATARFRARLDGLMSPIVVWPHHFDLSFLWFATNEASEQAPHLNFGFAPFSDGLPRPYFYAYAWPIPPGLLDIPLPPLAQWHTEGWTGVMISYDSLRGMTGTSQVIEGFQMQIFQAIAPLMTKG
;
A
#
# COMPACT_ATOMS: atom_id res chain seq x y z
N MET A 1 19.04 -1.45 8.07
CA MET A 1 18.35 -0.16 8.15
C MET A 1 17.36 -0.25 9.29
N LEU A 2 17.31 0.75 10.18
CA LEU A 2 16.26 0.87 11.18
C LEU A 2 15.05 1.52 10.52
N LEU A 3 13.85 1.17 10.96
CA LEU A 3 12.65 1.87 10.49
C LEU A 3 12.53 3.23 11.20
N PRO A 4 12.15 4.31 10.49
CA PRO A 4 12.05 5.64 11.08
C PRO A 4 10.89 5.72 12.06
N GLU A 5 10.87 6.78 12.87
CA GLU A 5 9.82 6.99 13.86
C GLU A 5 8.63 7.74 13.25
N LEU A 6 7.51 7.05 13.05
CA LEU A 6 6.31 7.63 12.46
C LEU A 6 5.37 8.21 13.52
N ASN A 7 5.81 9.22 14.27
CA ASN A 7 4.99 9.90 15.30
C ASN A 7 4.51 11.26 14.82
N PHE A 8 3.35 11.70 15.34
CA PHE A 8 2.79 13.04 15.09
C PHE A 8 2.73 13.42 13.59
N TRP A 9 2.47 12.43 12.74
CA TRP A 9 2.51 12.58 11.28
C TRP A 9 1.13 12.49 10.64
N ASP A 10 0.06 12.52 11.43
CA ASP A 10 -1.33 12.31 10.99
C ASP A 10 -1.72 13.27 9.84
N ASP A 11 -1.40 14.55 9.96
CA ASP A 11 -1.67 15.54 8.90
C ASP A 11 -0.96 15.20 7.58
N THR A 12 0.31 14.77 7.68
CA THR A 12 1.11 14.36 6.51
C THR A 12 0.56 13.07 5.92
N ARG A 13 0.30 12.06 6.74
CA ARG A 13 -0.31 10.78 6.37
C ARG A 13 -1.61 10.98 5.61
N ASP A 14 -2.53 11.77 6.19
CA ASP A 14 -3.87 11.94 5.66
C ASP A 14 -3.83 12.75 4.36
N SER A 15 -2.93 13.73 4.26
CA SER A 15 -2.68 14.47 3.02
C SER A 15 -2.15 13.55 1.91
N LEU A 16 -1.16 12.71 2.21
CA LEU A 16 -0.63 11.72 1.27
C LEU A 16 -1.67 10.66 0.88
N HIS A 17 -2.50 10.21 1.83
CA HIS A 17 -3.59 9.27 1.56
C HIS A 17 -4.65 9.89 0.63
N ARG A 18 -5.04 11.14 0.87
CA ARG A 18 -5.96 11.86 -0.01
C ARG A 18 -5.40 12.03 -1.42
N ALA A 19 -4.12 12.38 -1.56
CA ALA A 19 -3.44 12.47 -2.86
C ALA A 19 -3.32 11.10 -3.56
N CYS A 20 -3.06 10.03 -2.80
CA CYS A 20 -3.00 8.65 -3.30
C CYS A 20 -4.32 8.21 -3.98
N LYS A 21 -5.47 8.67 -3.48
CA LYS A 21 -6.79 8.42 -4.09
C LYS A 21 -6.93 9.08 -5.47
N VAL A 22 -6.24 10.18 -5.76
CA VAL A 22 -6.23 10.80 -7.11
C VAL A 22 -5.57 9.85 -8.11
N LEU A 23 -4.40 9.29 -7.78
CA LEU A 23 -3.71 8.30 -8.62
C LEU A 23 -4.56 7.04 -8.85
N ARG A 24 -5.31 6.59 -7.84
CA ARG A 24 -6.26 5.48 -7.98
C ARG A 24 -7.29 5.77 -9.07
N GLU A 25 -7.89 6.95 -9.05
CA GLU A 25 -8.92 7.30 -10.04
C GLU A 25 -8.33 7.44 -11.45
N ILE A 26 -7.09 7.91 -11.60
CA ILE A 26 -6.38 7.85 -12.90
C ILE A 26 -6.34 6.42 -13.42
N ARG A 27 -5.94 5.46 -12.58
CA ARG A 27 -5.91 4.04 -12.98
C ARG A 27 -7.31 3.51 -13.31
N LEU A 28 -8.34 3.87 -12.55
CA LEU A 28 -9.72 3.41 -12.82
C LEU A 28 -10.32 3.97 -14.12
N GLN A 29 -9.94 5.19 -14.50
CA GLN A 29 -10.39 5.77 -15.77
C GLN A 29 -9.64 5.21 -16.99
N THR A 30 -8.49 4.56 -16.78
CA THR A 30 -7.57 4.20 -17.87
C THR A 30 -7.38 2.70 -18.04
N LEU A 31 -7.44 1.92 -16.95
CA LEU A 31 -7.24 0.48 -16.97
C LEU A 31 -8.56 -0.26 -17.05
N GLN A 32 -8.58 -1.32 -17.86
CA GLN A 32 -9.61 -2.34 -17.74
C GLN A 32 -9.47 -3.09 -16.40
N PRO A 33 -10.55 -3.73 -15.90
CA PRO A 33 -10.47 -4.54 -14.71
C PRO A 33 -9.34 -5.58 -14.78
N LEU A 34 -8.39 -5.47 -13.86
CA LEU A 34 -7.31 -6.45 -13.66
C LEU A 34 -7.69 -7.46 -12.57
N PRO A 35 -7.13 -8.69 -12.61
CA PRO A 35 -7.33 -9.70 -11.56
C PRO A 35 -7.10 -9.14 -10.16
N HIS A 36 -7.82 -9.66 -9.17
CA HIS A 36 -7.73 -9.23 -7.75
C HIS A 36 -7.93 -7.73 -7.55
N ALA A 37 -8.77 -7.11 -8.37
CA ALA A 37 -8.99 -5.67 -8.34
C ALA A 37 -7.71 -4.83 -8.51
N LEU A 38 -6.62 -5.37 -9.10
CA LEU A 38 -5.31 -4.69 -9.18
C LEU A 38 -5.34 -3.36 -9.93
N HIS A 39 -6.38 -3.11 -10.73
CA HIS A 39 -6.62 -1.81 -11.36
C HIS A 39 -6.87 -0.68 -10.34
N HIS A 40 -7.26 -0.99 -9.10
CA HIS A 40 -7.38 -0.04 -7.99
C HIS A 40 -6.06 0.26 -7.25
N SER A 41 -5.01 -0.51 -7.49
CA SER A 41 -3.80 -0.50 -6.67
C SER A 41 -2.70 0.43 -7.20
N LEU A 42 -1.70 0.77 -6.38
CA LEU A 42 -0.50 1.52 -6.77
C LEU A 42 0.77 0.70 -6.52
N GLN A 43 1.82 1.00 -7.29
CA GLN A 43 3.14 0.38 -7.13
C GLN A 43 4.00 1.21 -6.18
N VAL A 44 4.80 0.54 -5.35
CA VAL A 44 5.79 1.21 -4.50
C VAL A 44 7.02 1.57 -5.33
N VAL A 45 7.48 2.80 -5.19
CA VAL A 45 8.75 3.30 -5.72
C VAL A 45 9.54 3.94 -4.56
N PRO A 46 10.87 4.15 -4.68
CA PRO A 46 11.67 4.68 -3.57
C PRO A 46 11.13 5.98 -2.97
N GLU A 47 10.63 6.88 -3.81
CA GLU A 47 10.18 8.21 -3.43
C GLU A 47 8.70 8.26 -3.01
N GLY A 48 7.95 7.16 -3.15
CA GLY A 48 6.51 7.14 -2.87
C GLY A 48 5.75 6.08 -3.67
N LEU A 49 4.76 6.52 -4.45
CA LEU A 49 3.84 5.62 -5.16
C LEU A 49 3.75 5.96 -6.65
N SER A 50 3.58 4.94 -7.49
CA SER A 50 3.36 5.11 -8.92
C SER A 50 2.07 4.43 -9.38
N THR A 51 1.41 5.03 -10.37
CA THR A 51 0.37 4.34 -11.14
C THR A 51 0.91 3.17 -11.94
N GLY A 52 2.23 2.96 -12.01
CA GLY A 52 2.85 2.15 -13.06
C GLY A 52 2.55 2.71 -14.45
N LEU A 53 3.03 2.01 -15.47
CA LEU A 53 2.77 2.40 -16.86
C LEU A 53 1.27 2.38 -17.17
N LEU A 54 0.78 3.50 -17.69
CA LEU A 54 -0.59 3.67 -18.17
C LEU A 54 -0.70 3.21 -19.64
N PRO A 55 -1.90 2.82 -20.13
CA PRO A 55 -2.05 2.26 -21.48
C PRO A 55 -1.66 3.21 -22.61
N PHE A 56 -1.74 4.52 -22.38
CA PHE A 56 -1.34 5.54 -23.33
C PHE A 56 0.17 5.89 -23.25
N GLY A 57 0.92 5.23 -22.38
CA GLY A 57 2.33 5.50 -22.12
C GLY A 57 2.55 6.49 -20.97
N GLY A 58 3.75 6.41 -20.39
CA GLY A 58 4.09 7.17 -19.19
C GLY A 58 3.42 6.65 -17.91
N GLU A 59 3.71 7.30 -16.80
CA GLU A 59 3.18 7.00 -15.48
C GLU A 59 3.01 8.29 -14.68
N VAL A 60 2.17 8.23 -13.66
CA VAL A 60 2.01 9.30 -12.66
C VAL A 60 2.56 8.80 -11.33
N LEU A 61 3.51 9.54 -10.77
CA LEU A 61 4.09 9.29 -9.47
C LEU A 61 3.51 10.28 -8.46
N LEU A 62 3.29 9.82 -7.24
CA LEU A 62 3.10 10.64 -6.06
C LEU A 62 4.41 10.59 -5.29
N ASP A 63 5.21 11.64 -5.47
CA ASP A 63 6.51 11.82 -4.84
C ASP A 63 6.30 12.41 -3.45
N PHE A 64 6.48 11.58 -2.42
CA PHE A 64 6.31 11.96 -1.02
C PHE A 64 7.42 12.93 -0.59
N VAL A 65 8.66 12.68 -1.04
CA VAL A 65 9.86 13.40 -0.63
C VAL A 65 9.79 14.85 -1.09
N ASN A 66 9.45 15.07 -2.37
CA ASN A 66 9.37 16.41 -2.94
C ASN A 66 7.96 17.02 -2.82
N SER A 67 6.97 16.27 -2.32
CA SER A 67 5.57 16.71 -2.24
C SER A 67 4.99 17.12 -3.60
N HIS A 68 5.19 16.29 -4.62
CA HIS A 68 4.72 16.52 -5.99
C HIS A 68 3.91 15.34 -6.52
N LEU A 69 2.96 15.63 -7.42
CA LEU A 69 2.45 14.67 -8.38
C LEU A 69 3.23 14.85 -9.68
N VAL A 70 3.87 13.79 -10.16
CA VAL A 70 4.84 13.84 -11.26
C VAL A 70 4.37 12.96 -12.41
N TYR A 71 4.18 13.53 -13.59
CA TYR A 71 4.02 12.77 -14.83
C TYR A 71 5.38 12.52 -15.49
N ARG A 72 5.70 11.26 -15.74
CA ARG A 72 6.92 10.84 -16.45
C ARG A 72 6.54 10.04 -17.69
N SER A 73 7.14 10.36 -18.83
CA SER A 73 7.05 9.54 -20.05
C SER A 73 8.39 9.45 -20.75
N ALA A 74 8.67 8.30 -21.35
CA ALA A 74 9.95 8.07 -22.02
C ALA A 74 10.13 9.04 -23.20
N GLY A 75 11.25 9.78 -23.19
CA GLY A 75 11.56 10.75 -24.25
C GLY A 75 10.87 12.11 -24.12
N SER A 76 10.12 12.35 -23.04
CA SER A 76 9.48 13.63 -22.74
C SER A 76 10.06 14.26 -21.48
N PRO A 77 10.04 15.59 -21.35
CA PRO A 77 10.31 16.25 -20.08
C PRO A 77 9.34 15.76 -19.00
N THR A 78 9.84 15.61 -17.78
CA THR A 78 9.01 15.43 -16.59
C THR A 78 8.19 16.69 -16.36
N ILE A 79 6.91 16.51 -16.00
CA ILE A 79 6.00 17.60 -15.63
C ILE A 79 5.40 17.26 -14.28
N ASP A 80 5.34 18.24 -13.39
CA ASP A 80 4.87 18.03 -12.02
C ASP A 80 3.86 19.10 -11.57
N ILE A 81 3.11 18.74 -10.52
CA ILE A 81 2.16 19.59 -9.82
C ILE A 81 2.53 19.53 -8.34
N SER A 82 2.81 20.69 -7.73
CA SER A 82 3.04 20.78 -6.28
C SER A 82 1.80 20.33 -5.52
N LEU A 83 1.97 19.49 -4.51
CA LEU A 83 0.90 19.22 -3.55
C LEU A 83 0.69 20.43 -2.63
N ILE A 84 1.73 21.20 -2.34
CA ILE A 84 1.64 22.41 -1.53
C ILE A 84 0.79 23.44 -2.27
N GLY A 85 -0.23 23.97 -1.58
CA GLY A 85 -1.22 24.89 -2.14
C GLY A 85 -2.44 24.21 -2.76
N HIS A 86 -2.47 22.88 -2.79
CA HIS A 86 -3.60 22.08 -3.24
C HIS A 86 -4.31 21.36 -2.09
N ASN A 87 -5.49 20.82 -2.42
CA ASN A 87 -6.24 19.81 -1.69
C ASN A 87 -6.62 18.70 -2.67
N GLN A 88 -7.39 17.69 -2.24
CA GLN A 88 -7.74 16.57 -3.12
C GLN A 88 -8.51 17.02 -4.37
N ALA A 89 -9.52 17.87 -4.21
CA ALA A 89 -10.35 18.35 -5.31
C ALA A 89 -9.54 19.15 -6.35
N THR A 90 -8.79 20.15 -5.89
CA THR A 90 -7.97 21.00 -6.78
C THR A 90 -6.81 20.24 -7.42
N LEU A 91 -6.23 19.24 -6.73
CA LEU A 91 -5.23 18.35 -7.34
C LEU A 91 -5.86 17.49 -8.45
N ALA A 92 -7.07 16.97 -8.26
CA ALA A 92 -7.78 16.19 -9.27
C ALA A 92 -8.11 17.02 -10.53
N GLU A 93 -8.55 18.27 -10.34
CA GLU A 93 -8.78 19.21 -11.43
C GLU A 93 -7.50 19.52 -12.20
N ALA A 94 -6.42 19.87 -11.49
CA ALA A 94 -5.11 20.16 -12.08
C ALA A 94 -4.54 18.95 -12.84
N THR A 95 -4.72 17.74 -12.29
CA THR A 95 -4.28 16.49 -12.93
C THR A 95 -5.08 16.20 -14.20
N SER A 96 -6.40 16.39 -14.18
CA SER A 96 -7.26 16.21 -15.36
C SER A 96 -6.88 17.20 -16.48
N ALA A 97 -6.59 18.45 -16.12
CA ALA A 97 -6.14 19.48 -17.05
C ALA A 97 -4.75 19.14 -17.64
N LEU A 98 -3.80 18.70 -16.81
CA LEU A 98 -2.47 18.26 -17.26
C LEU A 98 -2.57 17.11 -18.27
N LEU A 99 -3.31 16.05 -17.93
CA LEU A 99 -3.43 14.88 -18.80
C LEU A 99 -4.17 15.22 -20.11
N THR A 100 -5.17 16.12 -20.06
CA THR A 100 -5.82 16.65 -21.26
C THR A 100 -4.83 17.43 -22.14
N HIS A 101 -3.99 18.28 -21.57
CA HIS A 101 -2.97 19.02 -22.29
C HIS A 101 -1.95 18.10 -22.98
N LEU A 102 -1.65 16.96 -22.36
CA LEU A 102 -0.78 15.92 -22.90
C LEU A 102 -1.44 15.02 -23.95
N GLY A 103 -2.71 15.28 -24.30
CA GLY A 103 -3.44 14.49 -25.30
C GLY A 103 -4.09 13.23 -24.75
N HIS A 104 -4.22 13.12 -23.43
CA HIS A 104 -4.83 12.00 -22.72
C HIS A 104 -6.03 12.49 -21.89
N PRO A 105 -7.12 12.95 -22.54
CA PRO A 105 -8.24 13.54 -21.82
C PRO A 105 -8.89 12.49 -20.91
N ILE A 106 -8.77 12.71 -19.60
CA ILE A 106 -9.51 11.97 -18.57
C ILE A 106 -10.23 12.96 -17.66
N THR A 107 -11.43 12.59 -17.24
CA THR A 107 -12.21 13.37 -16.27
C THR A 107 -12.22 12.62 -14.95
N LEU A 108 -11.46 13.11 -13.98
CA LEU A 108 -11.48 12.53 -12.65
C LEU A 108 -12.81 12.84 -11.93
N PRO A 109 -13.39 11.87 -11.19
CA PRO A 109 -14.70 12.01 -10.58
C PRO A 109 -14.69 12.98 -9.39
N THR A 110 -15.35 14.13 -9.53
CA THR A 110 -15.40 15.19 -8.51
C THR A 110 -16.23 14.82 -7.29
N ASP A 111 -17.19 13.89 -7.42
CA ASP A 111 -17.98 13.35 -6.31
C ASP A 111 -17.16 12.45 -5.38
N LYS A 112 -16.14 11.77 -5.92
CA LYS A 112 -15.24 10.90 -5.15
C LYS A 112 -13.98 11.61 -4.66
N LEU A 113 -13.55 12.65 -5.38
CA LEU A 113 -12.38 13.47 -5.06
C LEU A 113 -12.82 14.87 -4.62
N SER A 114 -13.77 14.92 -3.68
CA SER A 114 -14.44 16.15 -3.26
C SER A 114 -13.81 16.81 -2.03
N ASP A 115 -12.78 16.21 -1.43
CA ASP A 115 -12.18 16.72 -0.20
C ASP A 115 -11.44 18.04 -0.46
N THR A 116 -11.81 19.07 0.30
CA THR A 116 -11.28 20.44 0.17
C THR A 116 -10.31 20.81 1.28
N GLU A 117 -10.01 19.91 2.22
CA GLU A 117 -9.03 20.15 3.28
C GLU A 117 -7.63 20.31 2.66
N PRO A 118 -6.94 21.44 2.91
CA PRO A 118 -5.59 21.67 2.40
C PRO A 118 -4.64 20.51 2.72
N PHE A 119 -3.70 20.25 1.82
CA PHE A 119 -2.61 19.36 2.14
C PHE A 119 -1.65 20.02 3.13
N VAL A 120 -1.35 19.30 4.21
CA VAL A 120 -0.39 19.68 5.25
C VAL A 120 0.67 18.60 5.31
N ILE A 121 1.78 18.83 4.63
CA ILE A 121 2.85 17.85 4.45
C ILE A 121 4.14 18.39 5.07
N SER A 122 4.68 17.65 6.03
CA SER A 122 6.04 17.86 6.51
C SER A 122 7.00 17.05 5.62
N PRO A 123 7.95 17.69 4.90
CA PRO A 123 8.86 16.97 4.02
C PRO A 123 9.64 15.87 4.72
N SER A 124 10.11 16.10 5.95
CA SER A 124 10.87 15.10 6.71
C SER A 124 10.03 13.90 7.11
N LEU A 125 8.76 14.10 7.50
CA LEU A 125 7.87 12.99 7.86
C LEU A 125 7.40 12.22 6.63
N ALA A 126 7.27 12.89 5.48
CA ALA A 126 6.97 12.25 4.21
C ALA A 126 8.14 11.39 3.71
N GLU A 127 9.38 11.88 3.86
CA GLU A 127 10.61 11.14 3.59
C GLU A 127 10.74 9.92 4.51
N ASP A 128 10.53 10.10 5.83
CA ASP A 128 10.50 8.99 6.79
C ASP A 128 9.47 7.90 6.38
N TYR A 129 8.28 8.30 5.94
CA TYR A 129 7.28 7.34 5.48
C TYR A 129 7.68 6.66 4.16
N ALA A 130 8.29 7.38 3.21
CA ALA A 130 8.80 6.79 1.97
C ALA A 130 9.87 5.72 2.26
N ASP A 131 10.83 6.04 3.13
CA ASP A 131 11.88 5.12 3.58
C ASP A 131 11.32 3.89 4.29
N ALA A 132 10.35 4.08 5.18
CA ALA A 132 9.67 2.99 5.89
C ALA A 132 8.94 2.08 4.89
N LEU A 133 8.11 2.66 4.03
CA LEU A 133 7.32 1.93 3.04
C LEU A 133 8.22 1.14 2.08
N TYR A 134 9.29 1.75 1.56
CA TYR A 134 10.21 1.10 0.64
C TYR A 134 11.01 -0.02 1.33
N SER A 135 11.44 0.19 2.57
CA SER A 135 12.10 -0.83 3.39
C SER A 135 11.20 -2.04 3.66
N ILE A 136 9.93 -1.78 4.00
CA ILE A 136 8.90 -2.80 4.25
C ILE A 136 8.56 -3.56 2.97
N PHE A 137 8.38 -2.85 1.85
CA PHE A 137 8.18 -3.43 0.54
C PHE A 137 9.32 -4.39 0.20
N THR A 138 10.58 -3.96 0.38
CA THR A 138 11.75 -4.76 0.04
C THR A 138 11.88 -6.00 0.94
N ALA A 139 11.62 -5.87 2.24
CA ALA A 139 11.59 -7.00 3.18
C ALA A 139 10.50 -8.01 2.79
N THR A 140 9.29 -7.53 2.54
CA THR A 140 8.13 -8.34 2.11
C THR A 140 8.40 -9.02 0.77
N ALA A 141 9.06 -8.35 -0.17
CA ALA A 141 9.45 -8.93 -1.46
C ALA A 141 10.44 -10.09 -1.29
N ARG A 142 11.44 -9.94 -0.39
CA ARG A 142 12.38 -11.03 -0.06
C ARG A 142 11.70 -12.19 0.65
N PHE A 143 10.71 -11.93 1.50
CA PHE A 143 9.87 -12.97 2.09
C PHE A 143 9.08 -13.71 0.99
N ARG A 144 8.32 -12.97 0.17
CA ARG A 144 7.50 -13.49 -0.93
C ARG A 144 8.31 -14.34 -1.91
N ALA A 145 9.55 -13.97 -2.20
CA ALA A 145 10.45 -14.71 -3.08
C ALA A 145 10.87 -16.10 -2.55
N ARG A 146 10.61 -16.40 -1.27
CA ARG A 146 10.88 -17.69 -0.62
C ARG A 146 9.65 -18.59 -0.53
N LEU A 147 8.50 -18.14 -1.06
CA LEU A 147 7.26 -18.89 -1.05
C LEU A 147 7.03 -19.56 -2.40
N ASP A 148 6.47 -20.77 -2.35
CA ASP A 148 5.92 -21.45 -3.51
C ASP A 148 4.44 -21.10 -3.70
N GLY A 149 3.93 -21.27 -4.93
CA GLY A 149 2.50 -21.12 -5.25
C GLY A 149 2.14 -19.79 -5.90
N LEU A 150 0.83 -19.60 -6.15
CA LEU A 150 0.31 -18.40 -6.77
C LEU A 150 0.25 -17.25 -5.76
N MET A 151 0.67 -16.06 -6.20
CA MET A 151 0.70 -14.87 -5.36
C MET A 151 0.38 -13.61 -6.17
N SER A 152 -0.37 -12.68 -5.59
CA SER A 152 -0.53 -11.34 -6.19
C SER A 152 0.79 -10.55 -6.13
N PRO A 153 0.93 -9.47 -6.91
CA PRO A 153 1.97 -8.48 -6.67
C PRO A 153 1.82 -7.84 -5.28
N ILE A 154 2.91 -7.27 -4.77
CA ILE A 154 2.89 -6.39 -3.60
C ILE A 154 2.52 -5.00 -4.09
N VAL A 155 1.42 -4.46 -3.56
CA VAL A 155 0.85 -3.18 -3.99
C VAL A 155 0.38 -2.38 -2.79
N VAL A 156 0.14 -1.08 -2.99
CA VAL A 156 -0.58 -0.24 -2.04
C VAL A 156 -2.02 -0.08 -2.47
N TRP A 157 -2.97 -0.23 -1.55
CA TRP A 157 -4.39 -0.01 -1.75
C TRP A 157 -4.77 1.40 -1.30
N PRO A 158 -5.08 2.33 -2.22
CA PRO A 158 -5.41 3.71 -1.86
C PRO A 158 -6.69 3.85 -1.03
N HIS A 159 -7.52 2.81 -0.94
CA HIS A 159 -8.72 2.84 -0.10
C HIS A 159 -8.37 2.91 1.39
N HIS A 160 -7.50 2.01 1.87
CA HIS A 160 -7.05 1.96 3.27
C HIS A 160 -5.62 2.46 3.50
N PHE A 161 -4.92 2.84 2.42
CA PHE A 161 -3.52 3.30 2.44
C PHE A 161 -2.52 2.26 2.94
N ASP A 162 -2.83 0.97 2.76
CA ASP A 162 -2.01 -0.14 3.22
C ASP A 162 -1.27 -0.82 2.05
N LEU A 163 -0.09 -1.36 2.35
CA LEU A 163 0.66 -2.24 1.48
C LEU A 163 0.23 -3.69 1.75
N SER A 164 -0.04 -4.48 0.71
CA SER A 164 -0.24 -5.92 0.90
C SER A 164 -0.02 -6.76 -0.35
N PHE A 165 0.03 -8.08 -0.15
CA PHE A 165 -0.09 -9.08 -1.19
C PHE A 165 -0.84 -10.32 -0.69
N LEU A 166 -1.38 -11.08 -1.63
CA LEU A 166 -2.08 -12.35 -1.39
C LEU A 166 -1.20 -13.53 -1.79
N TRP A 167 -1.22 -14.58 -0.96
CA TRP A 167 -0.78 -15.93 -1.30
C TRP A 167 -1.99 -16.84 -1.39
N PHE A 168 -2.17 -17.54 -2.50
CA PHE A 168 -3.32 -18.41 -2.74
C PHE A 168 -3.01 -19.85 -2.33
N ALA A 169 -3.90 -20.44 -1.52
CA ALA A 169 -3.75 -21.82 -1.05
C ALA A 169 -4.05 -22.86 -2.13
N THR A 170 -4.66 -22.43 -3.24
CA THR A 170 -4.99 -23.25 -4.41
C THR A 170 -4.28 -22.70 -5.64
N ASN A 171 -4.34 -23.44 -6.76
CA ASN A 171 -3.85 -22.96 -8.04
C ASN A 171 -4.87 -22.06 -8.77
N GLU A 172 -5.77 -21.42 -8.02
CA GLU A 172 -6.74 -20.45 -8.50
C GLU A 172 -6.43 -19.08 -7.91
N ALA A 173 -6.12 -18.12 -8.78
CA ALA A 173 -5.90 -16.73 -8.41
C ALA A 173 -7.22 -15.95 -8.55
N SER A 174 -8.16 -16.19 -7.64
CA SER A 174 -9.44 -15.48 -7.52
C SER A 174 -9.57 -14.87 -6.12
N GLU A 175 -10.29 -13.74 -5.99
CA GLU A 175 -10.62 -13.19 -4.65
C GLU A 175 -11.48 -14.15 -3.82
N GLN A 176 -12.18 -15.06 -4.48
CA GLN A 176 -12.99 -16.11 -3.84
C GLN A 176 -12.18 -17.37 -3.53
N ALA A 177 -10.92 -17.45 -3.96
CA ALA A 177 -10.06 -18.57 -3.61
C ALA A 177 -9.50 -18.38 -2.19
N PRO A 178 -9.35 -19.48 -1.41
CA PRO A 178 -8.71 -19.41 -0.11
C PRO A 178 -7.30 -18.82 -0.20
N HIS A 179 -7.02 -17.80 0.61
CA HIS A 179 -5.76 -17.08 0.57
C HIS A 179 -5.30 -16.59 1.94
N LEU A 180 -3.99 -16.34 2.03
CA LEU A 180 -3.38 -15.55 3.10
C LEU A 180 -3.05 -14.17 2.56
N ASN A 181 -3.40 -13.14 3.32
CA ASN A 181 -2.96 -11.78 3.07
C ASN A 181 -1.84 -11.44 4.06
N PHE A 182 -0.77 -10.80 3.56
CA PHE A 182 0.26 -10.18 4.38
C PHE A 182 0.37 -8.70 4.01
N GLY A 183 0.34 -7.82 5.01
CA GLY A 183 0.37 -6.39 4.76
C GLY A 183 0.94 -5.54 5.89
N PHE A 184 0.97 -4.25 5.61
CA PHE A 184 1.39 -3.17 6.48
C PHE A 184 0.46 -1.98 6.28
N ALA A 185 -0.11 -1.47 7.36
CA ALA A 185 -0.95 -0.28 7.34
C ALA A 185 -0.31 0.82 8.18
N PRO A 186 -0.25 2.07 7.69
CA PRO A 186 0.19 3.22 8.48
C PRO A 186 -0.80 3.57 9.61
N PHE A 187 -2.06 3.16 9.45
CA PHE A 187 -3.15 3.31 10.40
C PHE A 187 -4.36 2.51 9.90
N SER A 188 -5.35 2.32 10.75
CA SER A 188 -6.73 2.03 10.37
C SER A 188 -7.70 2.68 11.36
N ASP A 189 -8.99 2.63 11.08
CA ASP A 189 -9.99 2.98 12.08
C ASP A 189 -9.79 2.13 13.34
N GLY A 190 -9.84 2.77 14.52
CA GLY A 190 -9.51 2.15 15.81
C GLY A 190 -8.03 1.80 16.06
N LEU A 191 -7.15 1.83 15.06
CA LEU A 191 -5.72 1.54 15.17
C LEU A 191 -4.88 2.72 14.63
N PRO A 192 -4.63 3.76 15.45
CA PRO A 192 -3.98 5.00 14.97
C PRO A 192 -2.46 4.85 14.76
N ARG A 193 -1.87 3.73 15.19
CA ARG A 193 -0.43 3.46 15.05
C ARG A 193 -0.17 2.49 13.90
N PRO A 194 0.96 2.60 13.18
CA PRO A 194 1.28 1.66 12.12
C PRO A 194 1.42 0.22 12.63
N TYR A 195 1.02 -0.74 11.82
CA TYR A 195 1.08 -2.16 12.15
C TYR A 195 1.26 -3.03 10.91
N PHE A 196 1.90 -4.19 11.12
CA PHE A 196 1.90 -5.29 10.17
C PHE A 196 0.74 -6.21 10.48
N TYR A 197 0.16 -6.79 9.45
CA TYR A 197 -0.94 -7.73 9.61
C TYR A 197 -0.80 -8.94 8.71
N ALA A 198 -1.45 -10.03 9.12
CA ALA A 198 -1.72 -11.15 8.25
C ALA A 198 -3.09 -11.75 8.59
N TYR A 199 -3.85 -12.16 7.59
CA TYR A 199 -5.11 -12.85 7.82
C TYR A 199 -5.32 -13.98 6.82
N ALA A 200 -6.16 -14.94 7.21
CA ALA A 200 -6.60 -16.03 6.35
C ALA A 200 -8.05 -15.82 5.95
N TRP A 201 -8.36 -16.02 4.68
CA TRP A 201 -9.72 -16.02 4.18
C TRP A 201 -9.98 -17.26 3.31
N PRO A 202 -11.09 -18.00 3.51
CA PRO A 202 -11.92 -17.97 4.71
C PRO A 202 -11.09 -18.34 5.96
N ILE A 203 -11.59 -17.98 7.15
CA ILE A 203 -10.90 -18.30 8.41
C ILE A 203 -10.89 -19.82 8.60
N PRO A 204 -9.72 -20.48 8.66
CA PRO A 204 -9.68 -21.93 8.82
C PRO A 204 -10.00 -22.33 10.27
N PRO A 205 -10.56 -23.53 10.50
CA PRO A 205 -10.77 -24.06 11.84
C PRO A 205 -9.48 -24.11 12.65
N GLY A 206 -9.54 -23.70 13.91
CA GLY A 206 -8.38 -23.69 14.82
C GLY A 206 -7.36 -22.58 14.56
N LEU A 207 -7.67 -21.58 13.70
CA LEU A 207 -6.76 -20.46 13.42
C LEU A 207 -6.27 -19.79 14.71
N LEU A 208 -7.19 -19.43 15.61
CA LEU A 208 -6.89 -18.69 16.84
C LEU A 208 -6.16 -19.52 17.90
N ASP A 209 -6.12 -20.85 17.74
CA ASP A 209 -5.42 -21.75 18.65
C ASP A 209 -3.93 -21.88 18.31
N ILE A 210 -3.50 -21.35 17.15
CA ILE A 210 -2.10 -21.38 16.73
C ILE A 210 -1.24 -20.49 17.66
N PRO A 211 -0.11 -21.00 18.18
CA PRO A 211 0.85 -20.17 18.89
C PRO A 211 1.50 -19.16 17.94
N LEU A 212 1.45 -17.88 18.31
CA LEU A 212 2.05 -16.80 17.55
C LEU A 212 3.53 -16.58 17.93
N PRO A 213 4.36 -16.10 16.99
CA PRO A 213 5.73 -15.73 17.32
C PRO A 213 5.78 -14.55 18.31
N PRO A 214 6.90 -14.36 19.03
CA PRO A 214 7.06 -13.23 19.95
C PRO A 214 6.72 -11.90 19.26
N LEU A 215 6.08 -10.96 19.96
CA LEU A 215 5.61 -9.65 19.43
C LEU A 215 4.34 -9.68 18.57
N ALA A 216 3.90 -10.84 18.08
CA ALA A 216 2.64 -10.97 17.37
C ALA A 216 1.48 -11.24 18.34
N GLN A 217 0.30 -10.73 17.99
CA GLN A 217 -0.93 -10.92 18.75
C GLN A 217 -2.11 -11.15 17.80
N TRP A 218 -3.14 -11.84 18.29
CA TRP A 218 -4.41 -11.94 17.58
C TRP A 218 -5.18 -10.63 17.71
N HIS A 219 -5.79 -10.23 16.60
CA HIS A 219 -6.78 -9.16 16.53
C HIS A 219 -8.11 -9.77 16.04
N THR A 220 -9.22 -9.37 16.67
CA THR A 220 -10.56 -9.95 16.42
C THR A 220 -11.68 -8.90 16.40
N GLU A 221 -11.34 -7.60 16.39
CA GLU A 221 -12.31 -6.51 16.45
C GLU A 221 -12.41 -5.83 15.08
N GLY A 222 -13.49 -6.09 14.33
CA GLY A 222 -13.66 -5.58 12.97
C GLY A 222 -13.01 -6.45 11.89
N TRP A 223 -11.83 -7.02 12.15
CA TRP A 223 -11.24 -8.10 11.34
C TRP A 223 -10.54 -9.14 12.21
N THR A 224 -10.32 -10.34 11.66
CA THR A 224 -9.67 -11.44 12.38
C THR A 224 -8.35 -11.79 11.73
N GLY A 225 -7.26 -11.68 12.48
CA GLY A 225 -5.94 -12.11 12.02
C GLY A 225 -4.83 -11.74 12.99
N VAL A 226 -3.59 -11.89 12.52
CA VAL A 226 -2.37 -11.61 13.27
C VAL A 226 -1.99 -10.15 13.07
N MET A 227 -1.60 -9.48 14.15
CA MET A 227 -1.10 -8.11 14.14
C MET A 227 0.25 -8.03 14.85
N ILE A 228 1.17 -7.24 14.31
CA ILE A 228 2.43 -6.86 14.94
C ILE A 228 2.55 -5.34 14.90
N SER A 229 2.79 -4.71 16.05
CA SER A 229 3.02 -3.26 16.12
C SER A 229 4.27 -2.86 15.34
N TYR A 230 4.21 -1.78 14.57
CA TYR A 230 5.41 -1.20 13.95
C TYR A 230 6.45 -0.78 15.00
N ASP A 231 5.98 -0.23 16.11
CA ASP A 231 6.84 0.30 17.18
C ASP A 231 7.64 -0.81 17.89
N SER A 232 7.13 -2.05 17.92
CA SER A 232 7.88 -3.18 18.48
C SER A 232 9.02 -3.65 17.56
N LEU A 233 8.93 -3.38 16.25
CA LEU A 233 9.92 -3.79 15.26
C LEU A 233 10.96 -2.71 14.96
N ARG A 234 10.58 -1.42 14.96
CA ARG A 234 11.40 -0.33 14.43
C ARG A 234 12.78 -0.20 15.09
N GLY A 235 12.88 -0.53 16.37
CA GLY A 235 14.12 -0.45 17.17
C GLY A 235 15.00 -1.70 17.11
N MET A 236 14.57 -2.76 16.42
CA MET A 236 15.32 -4.02 16.36
C MET A 236 16.47 -3.92 15.37
N THR A 237 17.66 -4.41 15.77
CA THR A 237 18.79 -4.53 14.84
C THR A 237 18.45 -5.52 13.73
N GLY A 238 18.64 -5.14 12.46
CA GLY A 238 18.26 -5.97 11.32
C GLY A 238 16.75 -6.03 11.10
N THR A 239 16.04 -4.90 11.25
CA THR A 239 14.58 -4.81 11.18
C THR A 239 13.98 -5.51 9.96
N SER A 240 14.62 -5.40 8.79
CA SER A 240 14.14 -6.08 7.59
C SER A 240 14.17 -7.60 7.71
N GLN A 241 15.25 -8.17 8.27
CA GLN A 241 15.35 -9.62 8.52
C GLN A 241 14.34 -10.08 9.57
N VAL A 242 14.05 -9.23 10.55
CA VAL A 242 13.03 -9.48 11.57
C VAL A 242 11.64 -9.53 10.94
N ILE A 243 11.28 -8.57 10.08
CA ILE A 243 10.00 -8.56 9.33
C ILE A 243 9.87 -9.83 8.50
N GLU A 244 10.90 -10.18 7.73
CA GLU A 244 10.94 -11.39 6.93
C GLU A 244 10.75 -12.65 7.77
N GLY A 245 11.38 -12.70 8.95
CA GLY A 245 11.29 -13.81 9.90
C GLY A 245 9.87 -13.97 10.45
N PHE A 246 9.22 -12.88 10.87
CA PHE A 246 7.86 -12.94 11.39
C PHE A 246 6.84 -13.32 10.31
N GLN A 247 6.96 -12.75 9.11
CA GLN A 247 6.09 -13.14 7.99
C GLN A 247 6.24 -14.63 7.66
N MET A 248 7.48 -15.16 7.67
CA MET A 248 7.73 -16.59 7.45
C MET A 248 7.17 -17.46 8.57
N GLN A 249 7.34 -17.08 9.84
CA GLN A 249 6.80 -17.83 10.98
C GLN A 249 5.26 -17.89 10.94
N ILE A 250 4.61 -16.76 10.64
CA ILE A 250 3.16 -16.69 10.47
C ILE A 250 2.71 -17.56 9.29
N PHE A 251 3.38 -17.47 8.14
CA PHE A 251 3.08 -18.30 6.97
C PHE A 251 3.18 -19.80 7.28
N GLN A 252 4.28 -20.24 7.88
CA GLN A 252 4.51 -21.65 8.23
C GLN A 252 3.48 -22.18 9.23
N ALA A 253 2.96 -21.31 10.11
CA ALA A 253 1.97 -21.69 11.10
C ALA A 253 0.55 -21.78 10.50
N ILE A 254 0.17 -20.85 9.62
CA ILE A 254 -1.21 -20.72 9.12
C ILE A 254 -1.43 -21.47 7.80
N ALA A 255 -0.48 -21.42 6.85
CA ALA A 255 -0.66 -22.03 5.53
C ALA A 255 -1.08 -23.52 5.56
N PRO A 256 -0.55 -24.37 6.48
CA PRO A 256 -0.99 -25.76 6.58
C PRO A 256 -2.47 -25.96 6.96
N LEU A 257 -3.11 -24.96 7.60
CA LEU A 257 -4.55 -25.01 7.86
C LEU A 257 -5.39 -24.68 6.62
N MET A 258 -4.83 -23.92 5.68
CA MET A 258 -5.51 -23.49 4.46
C MET A 258 -5.50 -24.55 3.37
N THR A 259 -4.46 -25.38 3.34
CA THR A 259 -4.29 -26.45 2.33
C THR A 259 -4.86 -27.80 2.77
N LYS A 260 -5.36 -27.89 4.01
CA LYS A 260 -6.05 -29.08 4.54
C LYS A 260 -7.56 -28.86 4.43
N GLY A 261 -8.08 -29.00 3.22
CA GLY A 261 -9.50 -28.93 2.89
C GLY A 261 -9.80 -29.78 1.68
#